data_AF-A0A1A9GIA2-F1
#
_entry.id   AF-A0A1A9GIA2-F1
#
_cell.length_a   1.000
_cell.length_b   1.000
_cell.length_c   1.000
_cell.angle_alpha   90.00
_cell.angle_beta   90.00
_cell.angle_gamma   90.00
#
_symmetry.space_group_name_H-M   'P 1'
#
loop_
_entity.id
_entity.type
_entity.pdbx_description
1 polymer ?
#
loop_
_entity_poly.entity_id
_entity_poly.type
_entity_poly.pdbx_seq_one_letter_code
_entity_poly.pdbx_strand_id
1 'polypeptide(L)' 'MDTHDDAQVIRTRMRLMQELNRIERRDPVLSARVRLQAIDLHRAWTARRLDSDEYALRLTGLCDQVCEHATPEARLNPA' A
#
# COMPACT_ATOMS: atom_id res chain seq x y z
N MET A 1 18.39 -15.64 -8.80
CA MET A 1 17.65 -14.86 -7.79
C MET A 1 17.24 -13.58 -8.49
N ASP A 2 15.95 -13.50 -8.74
CA ASP A 2 15.26 -12.68 -9.73
C ASP A 2 15.33 -11.18 -9.43
N THR A 3 16.17 -10.47 -10.19
CA THR A 3 16.21 -9.00 -10.19
C THR A 3 14.92 -8.34 -10.71
N HIS A 4 14.06 -9.12 -11.36
CA HIS A 4 12.77 -8.64 -11.87
C HIS A 4 11.72 -8.48 -10.75
N ASP A 5 11.68 -9.43 -9.81
CA ASP A 5 10.76 -9.42 -8.67
C ASP A 5 11.05 -8.24 -7.73
N ASP A 6 12.34 -7.93 -7.56
CA ASP A 6 12.79 -6.77 -6.78
C ASP A 6 12.29 -5.44 -7.39
N ALA A 7 12.27 -5.31 -8.72
CA ALA A 7 11.86 -4.08 -9.38
C ALA A 7 10.35 -3.81 -9.24
N GLN A 8 9.51 -4.85 -9.29
CA GLN A 8 8.07 -4.70 -9.04
C GLN A 8 7.79 -4.33 -7.59
N VAL A 9 8.42 -5.04 -6.65
CA VAL A 9 8.31 -4.76 -5.22
C VAL A 9 8.72 -3.33 -4.87
N ILE A 10 9.86 -2.87 -5.39
CA ILE A 10 10.36 -1.51 -5.16
C ILE A 10 9.37 -0.47 -5.71
N ARG A 11 8.86 -0.66 -6.94
CA ARG A 11 7.88 0.26 -7.54
C ARG A 11 6.60 0.35 -6.72
N THR A 12 6.05 -0.79 -6.29
CA THR A 12 4.82 -0.80 -5.49
C THR A 12 5.03 -0.16 -4.11
N ARG A 13 6.19 -0.36 -3.46
CA ARG A 13 6.52 0.34 -2.19
C ARG A 13 6.61 1.84 -2.37
N MET A 14 7.29 2.30 -3.42
CA MET A 14 7.41 3.74 -3.70
C MET A 14 6.05 4.37 -3.94
N ARG A 15 5.18 3.71 -4.72
CA ARG A 15 3.81 4.18 -4.96
C ARG A 15 3.02 4.27 -3.66
N LEU A 16 3.03 3.23 -2.83
CA LEU A 16 2.34 3.21 -1.54
C LEU A 16 2.82 4.37 -0.63
N MET A 17 4.13 4.62 -0.54
CA MET A 17 4.66 5.74 0.25
C MET A 17 4.19 7.10 -0.27
N GLN A 18 4.11 7.29 -1.59
CA GLN A 18 3.60 8.52 -2.18
C GLN A 18 2.13 8.75 -1.83
N GLU A 19 1.29 7.72 -1.92
CA GLU A 19 -0.12 7.84 -1.57
C GLU A 19 -0.33 8.08 -0.07
N LEU A 20 0.44 7.40 0.79
CA LEU A 20 0.40 7.62 2.24
C LEU A 20 0.76 9.04 2.63
N ASN A 21 1.75 9.65 1.98
CA ASN A 21 2.12 11.04 2.20
C ASN A 21 1.04 12.01 1.73
N ARG A 22 0.29 11.67 0.66
CA ARG A 22 -0.84 12.50 0.20
C ARG A 22 -2.00 12.45 1.19
N ILE A 23 -2.35 11.26 1.69
CA ILE A 23 -3.48 11.11 2.60
C ILE A 23 -3.16 11.52 4.04
N GLU A 24 -1.90 11.54 4.46
CA GLU A 24 -1.52 11.85 5.85
C GLU A 24 -2.08 13.18 6.38
N ARG A 25 -2.16 14.22 5.53
CA ARG A 25 -2.74 15.51 5.92
C ARG A 25 -4.27 15.49 6.02
N ARG A 26 -4.93 14.59 5.29
CA ARG A 26 -6.39 14.49 5.20
C ARG A 26 -6.96 13.47 6.18
N ASP A 27 -6.28 12.34 6.32
CA ASP A 27 -6.63 11.23 7.19
C ASP A 27 -5.35 10.59 7.77
N PRO A 28 -4.80 11.18 8.85
CA PRO A 28 -3.59 10.67 9.50
C PRO A 28 -3.81 9.29 10.14
N VAL A 29 -5.05 8.96 10.52
CA VAL A 29 -5.39 7.66 11.14
C VAL A 29 -5.31 6.55 10.11
N LEU A 30 -5.92 6.75 8.93
CA LEU A 30 -5.79 5.82 7.82
C LEU A 30 -4.32 5.66 7.41
N SER A 31 -3.59 6.76 7.29
CA SER A 31 -2.17 6.74 6.95
C SER A 31 -1.35 5.92 7.95
N ALA A 32 -1.54 6.13 9.26
CA ALA A 32 -0.89 5.34 10.31
C ALA A 32 -1.26 3.85 10.25
N ARG A 33 -2.55 3.52 10.06
CA ARG A 33 -3.02 2.14 9.96
C ARG A 33 -2.39 1.40 8.79
N VAL A 34 -2.37 2.00 7.61
CA VAL A 34 -1.80 1.36 6.43
C VAL A 34 -0.27 1.24 6.55
N ARG A 35 0.42 2.20 7.19
CA ARG A 35 1.85 2.07 7.51
C ARG A 35 2.13 0.86 8.41
N LEU A 36 1.31 0.63 9.44
CA LEU A 36 1.45 -0.55 10.30
C LEU A 36 1.24 -1.85 9.51
N GLN A 37 0.20 -1.92 8.67
CA GLN A 37 -0.05 -3.08 7.81
C GLN A 37 1.11 -3.35 6.83
N ALA A 38 1.69 -2.30 6.24
CA ALA A 38 2.84 -2.42 5.35
C ALA A 38 4.10 -2.92 6.08
N ILE A 39 4.31 -2.50 7.33
CA ILE A 39 5.41 -3.00 8.18
C ILE A 39 5.22 -4.49 8.48
N ASP A 40 4.01 -4.91 8.87
CA ASP A 40 3.74 -6.31 9.17
C ASP A 40 3.86 -7.20 7.94
N LEU A 41 3.43 -6.71 6.78
CA LEU A 41 3.60 -7.39 5.51
C LEU A 41 5.09 -7.57 5.16
N HIS A 42 5.91 -6.53 5.38
CA HIS A 42 7.35 -6.60 5.15
C HIS A 42 8.06 -7.56 6.13
N ARG A 43 7.61 -7.60 7.40
CA ARG A 43 8.10 -8.58 8.38
C ARG A 43 7.78 -10.02 7.95
N ALA A 44 6.59 -10.27 7.42
CA ALA A 44 6.21 -11.59 6.94
C ALA A 44 7.05 -12.04 5.73
N TRP A 45 7.33 -11.14 4.79
CA TRP A 45 8.22 -11.41 3.65
C TRP A 45 9.66 -11.67 4.07
N THR A 46 10.24 -10.83 4.94
CA THR A 46 11.61 -11.02 5.44
C THR A 46 11.75 -12.28 6.31
N ALA A 47 10.69 -12.71 7.00
CA ALA A 47 10.61 -13.99 7.69
C ALA A 47 10.36 -15.21 6.76
N ARG A 48 10.33 -15.01 5.43
CA ARG A 48 10.06 -16.03 4.40
C ARG A 48 8.72 -16.74 4.56
N ARG A 49 7.73 -16.07 5.15
CA ARG A 49 6.34 -16.56 5.28
C ARG A 49 5.46 -16.14 4.09
N LEU A 50 5.98 -15.25 3.24
CA LEU A 50 5.38 -14.81 1.99
C LEU A 50 6.47 -14.89 0.93
N ASP A 51 6.11 -15.33 -0.27
CA ASP A 51 6.95 -15.14 -1.45
C ASP A 51 6.86 -13.70 -1.98
N SER A 52 7.68 -13.37 -2.97
CA SER A 52 7.76 -12.03 -3.55
C SER A 52 6.48 -11.62 -4.27
N ASP A 53 5.81 -12.55 -4.94
CA ASP A 53 4.57 -12.30 -5.68
C ASP A 53 3.41 -12.00 -4.74
N GLU A 54 3.25 -12.81 -3.69
CA GLU A 54 2.25 -12.63 -2.65
C GLU A 54 2.50 -11.33 -1.87
N TYR A 55 3.77 -11.01 -1.60
CA TYR A 55 4.16 -9.72 -1.01
C TYR A 55 3.76 -8.55 -1.91
N ALA A 56 4.10 -8.59 -3.20
CA ALA A 56 3.77 -7.54 -4.16
C ALA A 56 2.26 -7.37 -4.35
N LEU A 57 1.50 -8.47 -4.41
CA LEU A 57 0.05 -8.46 -4.53
C LEU A 57 -0.62 -7.79 -3.31
N ARG A 58 -0.24 -8.21 -2.10
CA ARG A 58 -0.79 -7.64 -0.86
C ARG A 58 -0.41 -6.17 -0.70
N LEU A 59 0.80 -5.79 -1.09
CA LEU A 59 1.25 -4.40 -1.07
C LEU A 59 0.48 -3.53 -2.07
N THR A 60 0.14 -4.08 -3.23
CA THR A 60 -0.72 -3.41 -4.23
C THR A 60 -2.12 -3.20 -3.67
N GLY A 61 -2.71 -4.21 -3.01
CA GLY A 61 -4.02 -4.06 -2.36
C GLY A 61 -4.05 -2.97 -1.27
N LEU A 62 -2.98 -2.80 -0.50
CA LEU A 62 -2.86 -1.66 0.44
C LEU A 62 -2.83 -0.31 -0.29
N CYS A 63 -2.19 -0.25 -1.45
CA CYS A 63 -2.15 0.97 -2.26
C CYS A 63 -3.55 1.32 -2.81
N ASP A 64 -4.28 0.33 -3.31
CA ASP A 64 -5.62 0.53 -3.88
C ASP A 64 -6.61 1.00 -2.80
N GLN A 65 -6.55 0.42 -1.59
CA GLN A 65 -7.35 0.89 -0.44
C GLN A 65 -7.09 2.37 -0.12
N VAL A 66 -5.81 2.78 -0.12
CA VAL A 66 -5.46 4.20 0.11
C VAL A 66 -6.01 5.08 -1.02
N CYS A 67 -5.90 4.65 -2.28
CA CYS A 67 -6.43 5.39 -3.42
C CYS A 67 -7.97 5.54 -3.36
N GLU A 68 -8.71 4.49 -3.01
CA GLU A 68 -10.17 4.54 -2.87
C GLU A 68 -10.59 5.54 -1.78
N HIS A 69 -9.90 5.56 -0.65
CA HIS A 69 -10.16 6.52 0.43
C HIS A 69 -9.67 7.95 0.12
N ALA A 70 -8.62 8.08 -0.70
CA ALA A 70 -8.10 9.36 -1.16
C ALA A 70 -9.02 10.04 -2.18
N THR A 71 -9.87 9.29 -2.89
CA THR A 71 -10.75 9.84 -3.92
C THR A 71 -11.98 10.48 -3.26
N PRO A 72 -12.17 11.82 -3.31
CA PRO A 72 -13.30 12.49 -2.65
C PRO A 72 -14.64 12.33 -3.39
N GLU A 73 -14.62 11.89 -4.65
CA GLU A 73 -15.74 12.04 -5.59
C GLU A 73 -16.94 11.10 -5.34
N ALA A 74 -16.84 10.11 -4.45
CA ALA A 74 -17.95 9.21 -4.15
C ALA A 74 -19.07 9.81 -3.27
N ARG A 75 -18.99 11.08 -2.86
CA ARG A 75 -19.97 11.72 -1.94
C ARG A 75 -20.89 12.78 -2.57
N LEU A 76 -20.85 13.00 -3.88
CA LEU A 76 -21.72 13.98 -4.56
C LEU A 76 -22.64 13.30 -5.58
N ASN A 77 -23.59 12.51 -5.09
CA ASN A 77 -24.81 12.22 -5.84
C ASN A 77 -25.98 12.02 -4.85
N PRO A 78 -26.61 13.09 -4.35
CA PRO A 78 -27.99 12.99 -3.93
C PRO A 78 -28.86 12.94 -5.20
N ALA A 79 -29.56 11.82 -5.37
CA ALA A 79 -30.67 11.70 -6.32
C ALA A 79 -31.78 12.72 -6.01
#